data_AF-A0A6N8HL71-F1
#
_entry.id   AF-A0A6N8HL71-F1
#
_cell.length_a   1.000
_cell.length_b   1.000
_cell.length_c   1.000
_cell.angle_alpha   90.00
_cell.angle_beta   90.00
_cell.angle_gamma   90.00
#
_symmetry.space_group_name_H-M   'P 1'
#
loop_
_entity.id
_entity.type
_entity.pdbx_description
1 polymer ?
#
loop_
_entity_poly.entity_id
_entity_poly.type
_entity_poly.pdbx_seq_one_letter_code
_entity_poly.pdbx_strand_id
1 'polypeptide(L)'
;MLREHILSLVKDVDLLSDALLEQAEAHTGSVMAAHTHTQPAQPTTFGHYLLAIFDNLQRDRERLMRAYHTVNHSPLGAVAITTTGFPISRERLAELLGFEGLMENSYDAIGTGTI
;
A
#
# COMPACT_ATOMS: atom_id res chain seq x y z
N MET A 1 8.91 -11.28 -1.63
CA MET A 1 7.96 -11.57 -0.55
C MET A 1 7.16 -10.33 -0.15
N LEU A 2 7.65 -9.41 0.70
CA LEU A 2 6.83 -8.27 1.16
C LEU A 2 6.39 -7.33 0.03
N ARG A 3 7.29 -6.94 -0.88
CA ARG A 3 6.96 -6.13 -2.07
C ARG A 3 5.86 -6.75 -2.92
N GLU A 4 5.94 -8.07 -3.14
CA GLU A 4 4.95 -8.81 -3.93
C GLU A 4 3.60 -8.86 -3.23
N HIS A 5 3.58 -9.06 -1.91
CA HIS A 5 2.34 -9.01 -1.13
C HIS A 5 1.69 -7.63 -1.17
N ILE A 6 2.47 -6.55 -1.05
CA ILE A 6 1.93 -5.18 -1.17
C ILE A 6 1.32 -4.97 -2.56
N LEU A 7 2.02 -5.36 -3.63
CA LEU A 7 1.49 -5.25 -4.99
C LEU A 7 0.23 -6.10 -5.21
N SER A 8 0.17 -7.30 -4.61
CA SER A 8 -1.04 -8.14 -4.64
C SER A 8 -2.20 -7.45 -3.94
N LEU A 9 -1.98 -6.89 -2.74
CA LEU A 9 -3.02 -6.16 -2.00
C LEU A 9 -3.49 -4.92 -2.76
N VAL A 10 -2.59 -4.17 -3.41
CA VAL A 10 -2.96 -3.02 -4.25
C VAL A 10 -3.88 -3.46 -5.39
N LYS A 11 -3.58 -4.60 -6.03
CA LYS A 11 -4.43 -5.18 -7.07
C LYS A 11 -5.81 -5.57 -6.53
N ASP A 12 -5.87 -6.17 -5.35
CA ASP A 12 -7.15 -6.55 -4.72
C ASP A 12 -7.98 -5.32 -4.34
N VAL A 13 -7.33 -4.24 -3.87
CA VAL A 13 -7.98 -2.95 -3.65
C VAL A 13 -8.53 -2.38 -4.95
N ASP A 14 -7.75 -2.41 -6.04
CA ASP A 14 -8.19 -1.91 -7.35
C ASP A 14 -9.43 -2.67 -7.85
N LEU A 15 -9.45 -4.00 -7.72
CA LEU A 15 -10.62 -4.82 -8.08
C LEU A 15 -11.87 -4.49 -7.25
N LEU A 16 -11.70 -4.28 -5.93
CA LEU A 16 -12.81 -3.88 -5.06
C LEU A 16 -13.30 -2.46 -5.38
N SER A 17 -12.38 -1.56 -5.66
CA SER A 17 -12.66 -0.18 -6.05
C SER A 17 -13.50 -0.12 -7.34
N ASP A 18 -13.16 -0.91 -8.36
CA ASP A 18 -13.94 -1.01 -9.60
C ASP A 18 -15.36 -1.52 -9.33
N ALA A 19 -15.50 -2.59 -8.53
CA ALA A 19 -16.80 -3.14 -8.16
C ALA A 19 -17.66 -2.14 -7.35
N LEU A 20 -17.04 -1.37 -6.45
CA LEU A 20 -17.75 -0.33 -5.70
C LEU A 20 -18.22 0.81 -6.60
N LEU A 21 -17.43 1.23 -7.59
CA LEU A 21 -17.83 2.25 -8.55
C LEU A 21 -19.00 1.80 -9.42
N GLU A 22 -18.96 0.57 -9.95
CA GLU A 22 -20.05 -0.01 -10.73
C GLU A 22 -21.36 -0.03 -9.92
N GLN A 23 -21.29 -0.50 -8.68
CA GLN A 23 -22.46 -0.51 -7.79
C GLN A 23 -22.90 0.90 -7.40
N ALA A 24 -21.96 1.82 -7.18
CA ALA A 24 -22.28 3.20 -6.83
C ALA A 24 -23.06 3.89 -7.96
N GLU A 25 -22.64 3.68 -9.21
CA GLU A 25 -23.31 4.20 -10.41
C GLU A 25 -24.72 3.63 -10.57
N ALA A 26 -24.87 2.30 -10.44
CA ALA A 26 -26.16 1.62 -10.52
C ALA A 26 -27.15 2.08 -9.44
N HIS A 27 -26.66 2.58 -8.30
CA HIS A 27 -27.46 2.96 -7.14
C HIS A 27 -27.48 4.47 -6.84
N THR A 28 -27.19 5.31 -7.84
CA THR A 28 -27.25 6.77 -7.72
C THR A 28 -28.63 7.30 -7.30
N GLY A 29 -29.72 6.61 -7.67
CA GLY A 29 -31.10 6.96 -7.30
C GLY A 29 -31.70 6.17 -6.12
N SER A 30 -30.96 5.20 -5.56
CA SER A 30 -31.47 4.34 -4.50
C SER A 30 -31.43 5.03 -3.13
N VAL A 31 -32.53 5.66 -2.72
CA VAL A 31 -32.61 6.42 -1.45
C VAL A 31 -32.49 5.49 -0.24
N MET A 32 -31.69 5.90 0.74
CA MET A 32 -31.55 5.25 2.05
C MET A 32 -31.39 6.30 3.16
N ALA A 33 -31.63 5.93 4.42
CA ALA A 33 -31.26 6.78 5.55
C ALA A 33 -29.76 6.70 5.83
N ALA A 34 -29.07 7.86 5.89
CA ALA A 34 -27.73 7.92 6.45
C ALA A 34 -27.79 7.66 7.97
N HIS A 35 -26.73 7.13 8.56
CA HIS A 35 -26.69 6.81 9.99
C HIS A 35 -25.52 7.49 10.68
N THR A 36 -25.79 8.03 11.87
CA THR A 36 -24.78 8.55 12.81
C THR A 36 -25.11 8.04 14.20
N HIS A 37 -24.14 7.54 14.96
CA HIS A 37 -24.39 6.89 16.25
C HIS A 37 -25.47 5.79 16.18
N THR A 38 -25.45 5.02 15.07
CA THR A 38 -26.45 3.98 14.75
C THR A 38 -27.91 4.45 14.70
N GLN A 39 -28.16 5.76 14.63
CA GLN A 39 -29.49 6.35 14.48
C GLN A 39 -29.67 6.95 13.08
N PRO A 40 -30.89 6.90 12.50
CA PRO A 40 -31.20 7.58 11.25
C PRO A 40 -30.93 9.09 11.34
N ALA A 41 -30.20 9.61 10.36
CA ALA A 41 -29.91 11.02 10.18
C ALA A 41 -30.64 11.54 8.93
N GLN A 42 -29.91 12.13 7.97
CA GLN A 42 -30.49 12.66 6.73
C GLN A 42 -30.66 11.56 5.66
N PRO A 43 -31.60 11.72 4.70
CA PRO A 43 -31.64 10.89 3.51
C PRO A 43 -30.34 11.03 2.69
N THR A 44 -29.89 9.93 2.10
CA THR A 44 -28.79 9.86 1.14
C THR A 44 -29.14 8.80 0.09
N THR A 45 -28.22 8.47 -0.81
CA THR A 45 -28.36 7.35 -1.74
C THR A 45 -27.35 6.27 -1.42
N PHE A 46 -27.69 5.01 -1.72
CA PHE A 46 -26.78 3.89 -1.55
C PHE A 46 -25.52 4.07 -2.41
N GLY A 47 -25.65 4.66 -3.61
CA GLY A 47 -24.51 5.03 -4.42
C GLY A 47 -23.57 6.05 -3.74
N HIS A 48 -24.11 7.07 -3.08
CA HIS A 48 -23.29 8.03 -2.31
C HIS A 48 -22.55 7.36 -1.14
N TYR A 49 -23.19 6.39 -0.46
CA TYR A 49 -22.53 5.60 0.59
C TYR A 49 -21.39 4.71 0.04
N LEU A 50 -21.61 4.02 -1.07
CA LEU A 50 -20.58 3.18 -1.70
C LEU A 50 -19.39 4.00 -2.20
N LEU A 51 -19.63 5.19 -2.77
CA LEU A 51 -18.57 6.10 -3.19
C LEU A 51 -17.72 6.57 -2.00
N ALA A 52 -18.31 6.78 -0.83
CA ALA A 52 -17.55 7.10 0.38
C ALA A 52 -16.64 5.93 0.83
N ILE A 53 -17.06 4.67 0.62
CA ILE A 53 -16.20 3.49 0.87
C ILE A 53 -15.06 3.43 -0.15
N PHE A 54 -15.35 3.66 -1.43
CA PHE A 54 -14.33 3.76 -2.48
C PHE A 54 -13.26 4.79 -2.10
N ASP A 55 -13.65 6.00 -1.69
CA ASP A 55 -12.70 7.04 -1.30
C ASP A 55 -11.83 6.63 -0.10
N ASN A 56 -12.37 5.85 0.85
CA ASN A 56 -11.57 5.28 1.95
C ASN A 56 -10.51 4.33 1.40
N LEU A 57 -10.89 3.42 0.51
CA LEU A 57 -9.97 2.45 -0.11
C LEU A 57 -8.88 3.13 -0.95
N GLN A 58 -9.19 4.22 -1.66
CA GLN A 58 -8.17 4.94 -2.42
C GLN A 58 -7.08 5.54 -1.51
N ARG A 59 -7.45 6.05 -0.32
CA ARG A 59 -6.45 6.49 0.68
C ARG A 59 -5.61 5.33 1.20
N ASP A 60 -6.18 4.16 1.37
CA ASP A 60 -5.45 2.97 1.81
C ASP A 60 -4.50 2.45 0.72
N ARG A 61 -4.94 2.48 -0.55
CA ARG A 61 -4.10 2.19 -1.72
C ARG A 61 -2.86 3.08 -1.76
N GLU A 62 -3.02 4.38 -1.53
CA GLU A 62 -1.87 5.30 -1.45
C GLU A 62 -0.93 4.95 -0.29
N ARG A 63 -1.46 4.53 0.87
CA ARG A 63 -0.65 4.09 2.01
C ARG A 63 0.14 2.84 1.66
N LEU A 64 -0.47 1.87 0.96
CA LEU A 64 0.21 0.67 0.48
C LEU A 64 1.34 1.02 -0.50
N MET A 65 1.10 1.91 -1.45
CA MET A 65 2.15 2.35 -2.39
C MET A 65 3.27 3.11 -1.70
N ARG A 66 2.98 3.95 -0.71
CA ARG A 66 4.02 4.57 0.13
C ARG A 66 4.84 3.53 0.87
N ALA A 67 4.19 2.52 1.45
CA ALA A 67 4.89 1.41 2.10
C ALA A 67 5.76 0.62 1.12
N TYR A 68 5.28 0.39 -0.11
CA TYR A 68 6.07 -0.26 -1.17
C TYR A 68 7.40 0.46 -1.40
N HIS A 69 7.38 1.77 -1.61
CA HIS A 69 8.61 2.54 -1.85
C HIS A 69 9.55 2.51 -0.64
N THR A 70 9.02 2.59 0.59
CA THR A 70 9.83 2.46 1.81
C THR A 70 10.56 1.11 1.86
N VAL A 71 9.86 0.01 1.60
CA VAL A 71 10.45 -1.35 1.67
C VAL A 71 11.31 -1.70 0.44
N ASN A 72 11.29 -0.87 -0.62
CA ASN A 72 11.97 -1.15 -1.88
C ASN A 72 13.43 -0.67 -1.93
N HIS A 73 14.12 -0.72 -0.79
CA HIS A 73 15.53 -0.39 -0.67
C HIS A 73 16.33 -1.62 -0.19
N SER A 74 17.47 -1.87 -0.81
CA SER A 74 18.25 -3.10 -0.58
C SER A 74 19.07 -3.01 0.71
N PRO A 75 18.89 -3.94 1.68
CA PRO A 75 19.74 -4.03 2.86
C PRO A 75 21.02 -4.84 2.60
N LEU A 76 21.15 -5.46 1.42
CA LEU A 76 22.21 -6.42 1.15
C LEU A 76 23.59 -5.77 1.14
N GLY A 77 24.56 -6.52 1.65
CA GLY A 77 25.91 -6.04 1.89
C GLY A 77 26.14 -5.44 3.27
N ALA A 78 25.11 -5.21 4.09
CA ALA A 78 25.25 -4.77 5.49
C ALA A 78 25.83 -5.85 6.43
N VAL A 79 25.61 -7.14 6.09
CA VAL A 79 26.03 -8.32 6.86
C VAL A 79 25.58 -8.20 8.32
N ALA A 80 26.49 -8.33 9.29
CA ALA A 80 26.14 -8.30 10.69
C ALA A 80 25.87 -6.88 11.17
N ILE A 81 26.68 -5.88 10.75
CA ILE A 81 26.51 -4.46 11.12
C ILE A 81 27.46 -3.49 10.41
N THR A 82 28.67 -3.91 10.01
CA THR A 82 29.72 -3.02 9.47
C THR A 82 30.01 -3.27 7.98
N THR A 83 29.03 -3.78 7.25
CA THR A 83 29.16 -4.20 5.85
C THR A 83 30.06 -5.42 5.64
N THR A 84 30.08 -5.92 4.40
CA THR A 84 30.91 -7.06 3.98
C THR A 84 32.37 -6.67 3.79
N GLY A 85 33.29 -7.60 4.10
CA GLY A 85 34.72 -7.46 3.78
C GLY A 85 35.08 -7.81 2.34
N PHE A 86 34.13 -8.29 1.54
CA PHE A 86 34.33 -8.59 0.12
C PHE A 86 34.12 -7.35 -0.76
N PRO A 87 34.89 -7.17 -1.84
CA PRO A 87 34.76 -6.02 -2.74
C PRO A 87 33.57 -6.17 -3.70
N ILE A 88 32.35 -6.23 -3.16
CA ILE A 88 31.11 -6.27 -3.94
C ILE A 88 30.62 -4.85 -4.24
N SER A 89 29.86 -4.68 -5.33
CA SER A 89 29.03 -3.48 -5.53
C SER A 89 27.62 -3.75 -4.98
N ARG A 90 27.19 -2.93 -4.02
CA ARG A 90 25.85 -3.02 -3.44
C ARG A 90 24.80 -2.49 -4.42
N GLU A 91 25.14 -1.47 -5.17
CA GLU A 91 24.33 -0.88 -6.24
C GLU A 91 24.01 -1.94 -7.28
N ARG A 92 25.03 -2.68 -7.75
CA ARG A 92 24.84 -3.77 -8.71
C ARG A 92 23.93 -4.87 -8.15
N LEU A 93 24.03 -5.17 -6.87
CA LEU A 93 23.18 -6.17 -6.22
C LEU A 93 21.73 -5.70 -6.10
N ALA A 94 21.51 -4.43 -5.77
CA ALA A 94 20.19 -3.82 -5.73
C ALA A 94 19.50 -3.86 -7.10
N GLU A 95 20.23 -3.48 -8.17
CA GLU A 95 19.76 -3.57 -9.54
C GLU A 95 19.35 -5.01 -9.92
N LEU A 96 20.23 -5.98 -9.66
CA LEU A 96 19.99 -7.39 -10.02
C LEU A 96 18.78 -8.00 -9.29
N LEU A 97 18.43 -7.48 -8.12
CA LEU A 97 17.32 -7.95 -7.29
C LEU A 97 16.08 -7.05 -7.39
N GLY A 98 16.11 -6.05 -8.27
CA GLY A 98 14.99 -5.16 -8.56
C GLY A 98 14.60 -4.25 -7.38
N PHE A 99 15.57 -3.78 -6.61
CA PHE A 99 15.36 -2.70 -5.64
C PHE A 99 15.49 -1.33 -6.31
N GLU A 100 14.78 -0.32 -5.80
CA GLU A 100 14.87 1.07 -6.27
C GLU A 100 16.14 1.78 -5.79
N GLY A 101 16.72 1.32 -4.67
CA GLY A 101 17.90 1.93 -4.09
C GLY A 101 18.55 1.08 -3.01
N LEU A 102 19.47 1.70 -2.26
CA LEU A 102 20.17 1.09 -1.14
C LEU A 102 19.62 1.61 0.18
N MET A 103 19.59 0.75 1.19
CA MET A 103 19.64 1.23 2.57
C MET A 103 21.09 1.67 2.84
N GLU A 104 21.33 2.98 2.93
CA GLU A 104 22.68 3.54 2.94
C GLU A 104 23.49 3.08 4.16
N ASN A 105 22.85 3.09 5.33
CA ASN A 105 23.49 2.79 6.60
C ASN A 105 23.31 1.31 6.98
N SER A 106 24.40 0.66 7.39
CA SER A 106 24.38 -0.76 7.73
C SER A 106 23.75 -1.07 9.11
N TYR A 107 23.73 -0.13 10.06
CA TYR A 107 22.94 -0.25 11.29
C TYR A 107 21.44 -0.19 10.99
N ASP A 108 21.03 0.74 10.13
CA ASP A 108 19.64 0.88 9.68
C ASP A 108 19.20 -0.41 8.96
N ALA A 109 19.99 -0.87 8.00
CA ALA A 109 19.73 -2.09 7.21
C ALA A 109 19.48 -3.36 8.06
N ILE A 110 20.11 -3.50 9.23
CA ILE A 110 19.91 -4.65 10.11
C ILE A 110 18.87 -4.41 11.21
N GLY A 111 18.66 -3.15 11.62
CA GLY A 111 17.94 -2.79 12.84
C GLY A 111 16.50 -2.36 12.57
N THR A 112 16.27 -1.67 11.46
CA THR A 112 14.97 -1.13 11.07
C THR A 112 14.45 -1.75 9.80
N GLY A 113 15.17 -2.73 9.22
CA GLY A 113 14.94 -3.41 7.93
C GLY A 113 13.49 -3.85 7.74
N THR A 114 12.67 -2.85 7.43
CA THR A 114 11.21 -2.77 7.45
C THR A 114 10.47 -4.06 7.84
N ILE A 115 10.24 -4.24 9.15
CA ILE A 115 9.13 -5.07 9.68
C ILE A 115 7.83 -4.27 9.51
#